data_AF-W5YNP1-F1
#
_entry.id   AF-W5YNP1-F1
#
_cell.length_a   1.000
_cell.length_b   1.000
_cell.length_c   1.000
_cell.angle_alpha   90.00
_cell.angle_beta   90.00
_cell.angle_gamma   90.00
#
_symmetry.space_group_name_H-M   'P 1'
#
loop_
_entity.id
_entity.type
_entity.pdbx_description
1 polymer ?
#
loop_
_entity_poly.entity_id
_entity_poly.type
_entity_poly.pdbx_seq_one_letter_code
_entity_poly.pdbx_strand_id
1 'polypeptide(L)'
;MIKLPRAQYREAEIREYEGQPLINALPPINSPQDTARMLARFPKVDEAEKALPAHIRRHAMMRILDQFLYPTKSHLQLEQMISGMIRRGYLSRNIAAPDYHRNLDDVAHNDFNAIVRNAGNEALVSSIIGCSGTGKSTAVEAILKTYPQAIYHPEYQHAQLVWLKVECPHDGSVKNLCTNFFRAVDDALGTDYQALYVKSRSSAESMLGDIARVSALHSVGVLVIDEIQHLEKSRSGGAAKMLNFFVTLTNVIKVPVLFIGTPKALELFQPTMRSARRAAQFGSLDWERFARAENEGADGEWERFFKRLWKLQWFEHATPLNQEMMDLFWEYTQGIAHIAVALFYLSQARAIAASREVVDRSLVTKVYQEELAMIHPMIAALRTGREATILQYDDLDVPRESIRAQSSLQPVAPLESFDQERQTASNGSKQDSLITILVQMGIGEDIAPAVAEQALAERPDDDLFALVAHINDLGERAPAASPPKNHSRTKEEPAPVYLEDDLRVIRDDDPKKSYQSLKTRGVVIEISSYL
;
A
#
# COMPACT_ATOMS: atom_id res chain seq x y z
N MET A 1 -15.19 13.29 27.27
CA MET A 1 -15.94 12.13 26.75
C MET A 1 -16.00 12.28 25.24
N ILE A 2 -15.28 11.43 24.51
CA ILE A 2 -15.23 11.48 23.04
C ILE A 2 -16.60 11.07 22.51
N LYS A 3 -17.21 11.91 21.67
CA LYS A 3 -18.47 11.55 20.99
C LYS A 3 -18.14 10.89 19.68
N LEU A 4 -18.21 9.56 19.64
CA LEU A 4 -18.03 8.79 18.42
C LEU A 4 -19.22 9.00 17.46
N PRO A 5 -18.99 9.11 16.14
CA PRO A 5 -20.07 9.11 15.16
C PRO A 5 -20.84 7.78 15.24
N ARG A 6 -22.17 7.86 15.14
CA ARG A 6 -23.03 6.67 15.13
C ARG A 6 -23.02 6.04 13.74
N ALA A 7 -22.98 4.72 13.69
CA ALA A 7 -23.01 3.95 12.47
C ALA A 7 -24.24 4.29 11.63
N GLN A 8 -24.03 4.48 10.32
CA GLN A 8 -25.07 4.58 9.31
C GLN A 8 -24.81 3.48 8.29
N TYR A 9 -25.66 2.46 8.28
CA TYR A 9 -25.48 1.31 7.40
C TYR A 9 -26.00 1.61 6.01
N ARG A 10 -25.13 1.41 5.02
CA ARG A 10 -25.43 1.57 3.60
C ARG A 10 -25.68 0.22 2.96
N GLU A 11 -26.37 0.23 1.82
CA GLU A 11 -26.43 -0.94 0.96
C GLU A 11 -25.02 -1.28 0.47
N ALA A 12 -24.72 -2.57 0.44
CA ALA A 12 -23.42 -3.06 0.05
C ALA A 12 -23.21 -2.87 -1.46
N GLU A 13 -22.08 -2.29 -1.86
CA GLU A 13 -21.73 -2.15 -3.28
C GLU A 13 -21.30 -3.48 -3.92
N ILE A 14 -20.96 -4.47 -3.08
CA ILE A 14 -20.43 -5.77 -3.46
C ILE A 14 -21.17 -6.83 -2.64
N ARG A 15 -21.53 -7.95 -3.27
CA ARG A 15 -22.32 -9.03 -2.66
C ARG A 15 -21.70 -9.58 -1.37
N GLU A 16 -20.37 -9.74 -1.34
CA GLU A 16 -19.62 -10.24 -0.19
C GLU A 16 -19.68 -9.30 1.03
N TYR A 17 -20.04 -8.04 0.83
CA TYR A 17 -20.21 -7.06 1.91
C TYR A 17 -21.65 -7.01 2.43
N GLU A 18 -22.59 -7.74 1.83
CA GLU A 18 -23.96 -7.81 2.34
C GLU A 18 -23.98 -8.37 3.77
N GLY A 19 -24.70 -7.70 4.67
CA GLY A 19 -24.83 -8.13 6.06
C GLY A 19 -23.54 -8.05 6.87
N GLN A 20 -22.58 -7.19 6.48
CA GLN A 20 -21.32 -6.95 7.21
C GLN A 20 -21.35 -5.57 7.89
N PRO A 21 -21.86 -5.43 9.14
CA PRO A 21 -22.13 -4.12 9.74
C PRO A 21 -20.91 -3.19 9.81
N LEU A 22 -19.72 -3.75 10.03
CA LEU A 22 -18.46 -3.00 10.06
C LEU A 22 -18.07 -2.42 8.69
N ILE A 23 -18.45 -3.06 7.59
CA ILE A 23 -18.17 -2.60 6.23
C ILE A 23 -19.25 -1.62 5.78
N ASN A 24 -20.52 -1.97 5.98
CA ASN A 24 -21.67 -1.16 5.55
C ASN A 24 -21.73 0.20 6.26
N ALA A 25 -21.04 0.37 7.39
CA ALA A 25 -20.93 1.65 8.09
C ALA A 25 -19.81 2.57 7.55
N LEU A 26 -18.96 2.09 6.63
CA LEU A 26 -17.87 2.88 6.05
C LEU A 26 -18.38 3.84 4.95
N PRO A 27 -17.60 4.87 4.59
CA PRO A 27 -17.80 5.62 3.35
C PRO A 27 -17.86 4.69 2.13
N PRO A 28 -18.39 5.15 0.98
CA PRO A 28 -18.47 4.32 -0.21
C PRO A 28 -17.08 4.05 -0.78
N ILE A 29 -16.95 3.05 -1.65
CA ILE A 29 -15.72 2.78 -2.37
C ILE A 29 -15.51 3.90 -3.39
N ASN A 30 -14.38 4.60 -3.30
CA ASN A 30 -14.11 5.74 -4.17
C ASN A 30 -13.67 5.30 -5.57
N SER A 31 -14.08 6.07 -6.58
CA SER A 31 -13.45 6.03 -7.90
C SER A 31 -12.08 6.73 -7.87
N PRO A 32 -11.15 6.43 -8.77
CA PRO A 32 -9.88 7.16 -8.89
C PRO A 32 -10.08 8.68 -9.02
N GLN A 33 -11.14 9.11 -9.70
CA GLN A 33 -11.47 10.53 -9.89
C GLN A 33 -11.94 11.17 -8.59
N ASP A 34 -12.77 10.48 -7.80
CA ASP A 34 -13.26 11.00 -6.52
C ASP A 34 -12.14 11.02 -5.48
N THR A 35 -11.27 10.00 -5.46
CA THR A 35 -10.05 10.00 -4.64
C THR A 35 -9.16 11.19 -4.99
N ALA A 36 -8.92 11.47 -6.27
CA ALA A 36 -8.15 12.63 -6.69
C ALA A 36 -8.78 13.95 -6.19
N ARG A 37 -10.10 14.13 -6.35
CA ARG A 37 -10.82 15.32 -5.88
C ARG A 37 -10.76 15.49 -4.36
N MET A 38 -10.86 14.39 -3.63
CA MET A 38 -10.85 14.35 -2.18
C MET A 38 -9.47 14.68 -1.60
N LEU A 39 -8.41 14.18 -2.24
CA LEU A 39 -7.04 14.41 -1.81
C LEU A 39 -6.48 15.75 -2.26
N ALA A 40 -6.96 16.28 -3.39
CA ALA A 40 -6.49 17.54 -3.94
C ALA A 40 -6.70 18.70 -2.95
N ARG A 41 -5.59 19.22 -2.43
CA ARG A 41 -5.59 20.41 -1.57
C ARG A 41 -4.69 21.46 -2.21
N PHE A 42 -5.29 22.60 -2.51
CA PHE A 42 -4.59 23.74 -3.09
C PHE A 42 -4.97 24.97 -2.25
N PRO A 43 -4.02 25.58 -1.52
CA PRO A 43 -4.32 26.76 -0.74
C PRO A 43 -4.76 27.88 -1.69
N LYS A 44 -5.82 28.60 -1.32
CA LYS A 44 -6.24 29.79 -2.06
C LYS A 44 -5.30 30.95 -1.72
N VAL A 45 -4.73 31.59 -2.73
CA VAL A 45 -4.01 32.85 -2.56
C VAL A 45 -5.03 33.96 -2.75
N ASP A 46 -5.42 34.64 -1.67
CA ASP A 46 -6.41 35.71 -1.76
C ASP A 46 -5.74 37.01 -2.24
N GLU A 47 -6.38 37.74 -3.14
CA GLU A 47 -5.83 39.01 -3.64
C GLU A 47 -5.57 40.02 -2.52
N ALA A 48 -6.41 40.03 -1.48
CA ALA A 48 -6.22 40.87 -0.31
C ALA A 48 -4.94 40.53 0.46
N GLU A 49 -4.50 39.27 0.47
CA GLU A 49 -3.28 38.85 1.16
C GLU A 49 -2.02 39.32 0.44
N LYS A 50 -2.07 39.47 -0.88
CA LYS A 50 -0.96 39.99 -1.68
C LYS A 50 -0.67 41.46 -1.35
N ALA A 51 -1.64 42.20 -0.83
CA ALA A 51 -1.45 43.57 -0.35
C ALA A 51 -0.97 43.67 1.11
N LEU A 52 -0.91 42.54 1.84
CA LEU A 52 -0.51 42.56 3.25
C LEU A 52 0.98 42.91 3.42
N PRO A 53 1.36 43.50 4.57
CA PRO A 53 2.76 43.70 4.94
C PRO A 53 3.57 42.40 4.90
N ALA A 54 4.84 42.50 4.50
CA ALA A 54 5.75 41.37 4.30
C ALA A 54 5.76 40.33 5.44
N HIS A 55 5.81 40.80 6.69
CA HIS A 55 5.85 39.93 7.87
C HIS A 55 4.54 39.13 8.05
N ILE A 56 3.37 39.71 7.72
CA ILE A 56 2.08 39.00 7.76
C ILE A 56 1.96 38.05 6.57
N ARG A 57 2.36 38.50 5.38
CA ARG A 57 2.31 37.69 4.16
C ARG A 57 3.16 36.43 4.27
N ARG A 58 4.30 36.51 4.98
CA ARG A 58 5.13 35.36 5.34
C ARG A 58 4.34 34.28 6.10
N HIS A 59 3.44 34.66 7.01
CA HIS A 59 2.58 33.68 7.69
C HIS A 59 1.50 33.13 6.74
N ALA A 60 0.93 33.96 5.86
CA ALA A 60 -0.08 33.51 4.89
C ALA A 60 0.48 32.45 3.92
N MET A 61 1.70 32.64 3.39
CA MET A 61 2.34 31.69 2.48
C MET A 61 2.74 30.36 3.14
N MET A 62 2.81 30.28 4.48
CA MET A 62 3.08 29.00 5.15
C MET A 62 1.99 27.97 4.86
N ARG A 63 0.80 28.41 4.43
CA ARG A 63 -0.30 27.55 3.96
C ARG A 63 0.10 26.58 2.84
N ILE A 64 1.15 26.90 2.07
CA ILE A 64 1.67 25.96 1.06
C ILE A 64 2.25 24.70 1.74
N LEU A 65 2.89 24.84 2.91
CA LEU A 65 3.60 23.74 3.56
C LEU A 65 2.66 22.66 4.13
N ASP A 66 1.46 23.04 4.54
CA ASP A 66 0.46 22.17 5.19
C ASP A 66 -0.78 21.88 4.33
N GLN A 67 -1.13 22.77 3.38
CA GLN A 67 -2.37 22.65 2.59
C GLN A 67 -2.13 22.35 1.10
N PHE A 68 -0.89 22.23 0.64
CA PHE A 68 -0.62 21.81 -0.73
C PHE A 68 -0.43 20.28 -0.82
N LEU A 69 -1.41 19.61 -1.41
CA LEU A 69 -1.34 18.18 -1.72
C LEU A 69 -1.81 17.96 -3.16
N TYR A 70 -0.88 17.54 -4.01
CA TYR A 70 -1.14 17.20 -5.41
C TYR A 70 -1.30 15.68 -5.55
N PRO A 71 -2.50 15.17 -5.91
CA PRO A 71 -2.72 13.74 -6.08
C PRO A 71 -1.95 13.20 -7.28
N THR A 72 -1.28 12.06 -7.09
CA THR A 72 -0.56 11.31 -8.13
C THR A 72 -1.13 9.91 -8.28
N LYS A 73 -0.67 9.14 -9.28
CA LYS A 73 -1.06 7.72 -9.43
C LYS A 73 -0.81 6.92 -8.15
N SER A 74 0.32 7.14 -7.48
CA SER A 74 0.67 6.47 -6.22
C SER A 74 -0.35 6.77 -5.11
N HIS A 75 -0.91 7.98 -5.06
CA HIS A 75 -1.96 8.32 -4.09
C HIS A 75 -3.25 7.53 -4.33
N LEU A 76 -3.62 7.33 -5.60
CA LEU A 76 -4.84 6.59 -5.96
C LEU A 76 -4.66 5.10 -5.64
N GLN A 77 -3.51 4.53 -5.99
CA GLN A 77 -3.16 3.15 -5.64
C GLN A 77 -3.14 2.93 -4.12
N LEU A 78 -2.61 3.90 -3.37
CA LEU A 78 -2.59 3.84 -1.92
C LEU A 78 -4.00 3.88 -1.32
N GLU A 79 -4.89 4.71 -1.85
CA GLU A 79 -6.27 4.76 -1.36
C GLU A 79 -7.01 3.44 -1.62
N GLN A 80 -6.85 2.87 -2.81
CA GLN A 80 -7.41 1.55 -3.13
C GLN A 80 -6.85 0.45 -2.23
N MET A 81 -5.54 0.49 -1.95
CA MET A 81 -4.88 -0.43 -1.02
C MET A 81 -5.47 -0.31 0.39
N ILE A 82 -5.53 0.89 0.97
CA ILE A 82 -6.10 1.12 2.32
C ILE A 82 -7.58 0.72 2.37
N SER A 83 -8.36 1.13 1.38
CA SER A 83 -9.79 0.83 1.23
C SER A 83 -10.03 -0.69 1.21
N GLY A 84 -9.24 -1.42 0.43
CA GLY A 84 -9.28 -2.88 0.34
C GLY A 84 -8.82 -3.56 1.62
N MET A 85 -7.75 -3.08 2.25
CA MET A 85 -7.25 -3.61 3.52
C MET A 85 -8.31 -3.52 4.61
N ILE A 86 -8.91 -2.35 4.83
CA ILE A 86 -9.94 -2.14 5.86
C ILE A 86 -11.12 -3.11 5.63
N ARG A 87 -11.69 -3.11 4.43
CA ARG A 87 -12.89 -3.92 4.13
C ARG A 87 -12.61 -5.41 4.19
N ARG A 88 -11.50 -5.88 3.63
CA ARG A 88 -11.11 -7.29 3.67
C ARG A 88 -10.76 -7.74 5.09
N GLY A 89 -10.13 -6.87 5.87
CA GLY A 89 -9.91 -7.09 7.29
C GLY A 89 -11.21 -7.31 8.06
N TYR A 90 -12.30 -6.66 7.67
CA TYR A 90 -13.60 -6.82 8.33
C TYR A 90 -14.41 -8.03 7.90
N LEU A 91 -14.19 -8.59 6.71
CA LEU A 91 -14.92 -9.76 6.25
C LEU A 91 -14.88 -10.94 7.24
N SER A 92 -13.74 -11.12 7.91
CA SER A 92 -13.53 -12.17 8.93
C SER A 92 -14.07 -11.81 10.33
N ARG A 93 -14.62 -10.60 10.50
CA ARG A 93 -14.98 -10.01 11.80
C ARG A 93 -16.40 -9.44 11.77
N ASN A 94 -17.37 -10.29 11.44
CA ASN A 94 -18.77 -9.87 11.40
C ASN A 94 -19.36 -9.78 12.82
N ILE A 95 -19.54 -8.56 13.33
CA ILE A 95 -20.12 -8.32 14.67
C ILE A 95 -21.59 -8.78 14.82
N ALA A 96 -22.29 -9.09 13.72
CA ALA A 96 -23.61 -9.71 13.77
C ALA A 96 -23.56 -11.24 13.89
N ALA A 97 -22.40 -11.85 13.65
CA ALA A 97 -22.25 -13.31 13.64
C ALA A 97 -21.88 -13.85 15.03
N PRO A 98 -22.45 -14.98 15.47
CA PRO A 98 -22.07 -15.63 16.74
C PRO A 98 -20.57 -16.01 16.81
N ASP A 99 -19.96 -16.32 15.67
CA ASP A 99 -18.53 -16.70 15.59
C ASP A 99 -17.59 -15.57 16.02
N TYR A 100 -17.99 -14.32 15.80
CA TYR A 100 -17.22 -13.17 16.24
C TYR A 100 -17.08 -13.13 17.77
N HIS A 101 -18.17 -13.40 18.50
CA HIS A 101 -18.16 -13.45 19.96
C HIS A 101 -17.31 -14.62 20.48
N ARG A 102 -17.38 -15.79 19.84
CA ARG A 102 -16.53 -16.94 20.19
C ARG A 102 -15.04 -16.64 20.02
N ASN A 103 -14.66 -16.02 18.89
CA ASN A 103 -13.27 -15.64 18.65
C ASN A 103 -12.77 -14.62 19.68
N LEU A 104 -13.64 -13.70 20.14
CA LEU A 104 -13.30 -12.73 21.17
C LEU A 104 -13.01 -13.41 22.53
N ASP A 105 -13.81 -14.40 22.90
CA ASP A 105 -13.61 -15.20 24.11
C ASP A 105 -12.32 -16.05 24.04
N ASP A 106 -12.02 -16.63 22.89
CA ASP A 106 -10.80 -17.42 22.67
C ASP A 106 -9.53 -16.56 22.80
N VAL A 107 -9.55 -15.33 22.29
CA VAL A 107 -8.45 -14.36 22.47
C VAL A 107 -8.31 -13.93 23.93
N ALA A 108 -9.40 -13.92 24.70
CA ALA A 108 -9.38 -13.58 26.12
C ALA A 108 -8.80 -14.69 27.01
N HIS A 109 -8.87 -15.96 26.58
CA HIS A 109 -8.60 -17.14 27.42
C HIS A 109 -7.42 -18.03 27.01
N ASN A 110 -6.91 -17.94 25.78
CA ASN A 110 -5.83 -18.83 25.31
C ASN A 110 -4.41 -18.27 25.49
N ASP A 111 -3.43 -19.17 25.65
CA ASP A 111 -1.99 -18.84 25.58
C ASP A 111 -1.64 -18.35 24.18
N PHE A 112 -1.36 -17.06 24.07
CA PHE A 112 -1.05 -16.35 22.84
C PHE A 112 0.03 -17.07 22.03
N ASN A 113 1.02 -17.69 22.68
CA ASN A 113 2.11 -18.40 22.00
C ASN A 113 1.66 -19.71 21.31
N ALA A 114 0.59 -20.34 21.78
CA ALA A 114 0.04 -21.54 21.16
C ALA A 114 -0.74 -21.22 19.88
N ILE A 115 -1.42 -20.08 19.85
CA ILE A 115 -2.21 -19.63 18.69
C ILE A 115 -1.31 -19.22 17.52
N VAL A 116 -0.17 -18.57 17.81
CA VAL A 116 0.85 -18.19 16.81
C VAL A 116 1.41 -19.39 16.04
N ARG A 117 1.63 -20.52 16.73
CA ARG A 117 2.21 -21.73 16.12
C ARG A 117 1.29 -22.40 15.09
N ASN A 118 -0.02 -22.14 15.17
CA ASN A 118 -1.04 -22.77 14.33
C ASN A 118 -1.66 -21.80 13.29
N ALA A 119 -1.18 -20.56 13.23
CA ALA A 119 -1.79 -19.54 12.38
C ALA A 119 -1.42 -19.76 10.89
N GLY A 120 -2.43 -19.84 10.02
CA GLY A 120 -2.27 -20.05 8.57
C GLY A 120 -1.58 -18.89 7.83
N ASN A 121 -1.32 -19.08 6.53
CA ASN A 121 -0.50 -18.17 5.68
C ASN A 121 -1.24 -16.93 5.11
N GLU A 122 -2.42 -16.59 5.60
CA GLU A 122 -3.26 -15.51 5.06
C GLU A 122 -3.07 -14.20 5.82
N ALA A 123 -1.88 -13.61 5.72
CA ALA A 123 -1.57 -12.32 6.34
C ALA A 123 -2.00 -11.16 5.42
N LEU A 124 -2.84 -10.24 5.91
CA LEU A 124 -3.20 -8.99 5.21
C LEU A 124 -2.13 -7.92 5.45
N VAL A 125 -0.95 -8.07 4.85
CA VAL A 125 0.18 -7.15 5.04
C VAL A 125 0.51 -6.41 3.76
N SER A 126 0.75 -5.11 3.87
CA SER A 126 1.27 -4.26 2.80
C SER A 126 2.31 -3.28 3.33
N SER A 127 3.11 -2.73 2.42
CA SER A 127 4.13 -1.73 2.76
C SER A 127 4.18 -0.62 1.73
N ILE A 128 4.52 0.58 2.22
CA ILE A 128 4.84 1.77 1.41
C ILE A 128 6.29 2.12 1.69
N ILE A 129 7.09 2.05 0.65
CA ILE A 129 8.53 2.20 0.74
C ILE A 129 8.96 3.35 -0.14
N GLY A 130 9.75 4.27 0.40
CA GLY A 130 10.33 5.34 -0.41
C GLY A 130 11.21 6.27 0.40
N CYS A 131 11.94 7.15 -0.28
CA CYS A 131 12.86 8.11 0.34
C CYS A 131 12.17 8.95 1.43
N SER A 132 12.95 9.44 2.39
CA SER A 132 12.42 10.43 3.34
C SER A 132 11.99 11.70 2.61
N GLY A 133 10.92 12.35 3.08
CA GLY A 133 10.44 13.61 2.48
C GLY A 133 9.70 13.49 1.13
N THR A 134 9.37 12.28 0.64
CA THR A 134 8.55 12.10 -0.57
C THR A 134 7.04 12.22 -0.35
N GLY A 135 6.61 12.41 0.91
CA GLY A 135 5.20 12.63 1.26
C GLY A 135 4.41 11.38 1.64
N LYS A 136 5.05 10.22 1.87
CA LYS A 136 4.40 8.95 2.26
C LYS A 136 3.43 9.11 3.44
N SER A 137 3.94 9.59 4.58
CA SER A 137 3.17 9.72 5.82
C SER A 137 2.05 10.73 5.67
N THR A 138 2.29 11.83 4.94
CA THR A 138 1.28 12.84 4.60
C THR A 138 0.16 12.25 3.73
N ALA A 139 0.51 11.43 2.72
CA ALA A 139 -0.46 10.79 1.84
C ALA A 139 -1.32 9.76 2.58
N VAL A 140 -0.70 8.90 3.39
CA VAL A 140 -1.42 7.93 4.22
C VAL A 140 -2.36 8.65 5.18
N GLU A 141 -1.89 9.67 5.89
CA GLU A 141 -2.72 10.42 6.82
C GLU A 141 -3.85 11.17 6.11
N ALA A 142 -3.60 11.73 4.93
CA ALA A 142 -4.63 12.39 4.13
C ALA A 142 -5.75 11.42 3.73
N ILE A 143 -5.40 10.18 3.37
CA ILE A 143 -6.35 9.11 3.03
C ILE A 143 -7.06 8.58 4.27
N LEU A 144 -6.36 8.28 5.37
CA LEU A 144 -7.00 7.79 6.58
C LEU A 144 -8.04 8.77 7.12
N LYS A 145 -7.77 10.09 7.05
CA LYS A 145 -8.70 11.15 7.47
C LYS A 145 -9.98 11.23 6.65
N THR A 146 -10.09 10.51 5.52
CA THR A 146 -11.34 10.42 4.75
C THR A 146 -12.32 9.42 5.37
N TYR A 147 -11.80 8.53 6.22
CA TYR A 147 -12.56 7.59 7.03
C TYR A 147 -12.73 8.14 8.46
N PRO A 148 -13.91 8.01 9.07
CA PRO A 148 -14.03 8.23 10.51
C PRO A 148 -13.02 7.35 11.25
N GLN A 149 -12.26 7.89 12.20
CA GLN A 149 -11.27 7.09 12.92
C GLN A 149 -11.91 5.94 13.70
N ALA A 150 -13.05 6.20 14.32
CA ALA A 150 -13.87 5.21 15.03
C ALA A 150 -15.36 5.48 14.78
N ILE A 151 -16.17 4.41 14.88
CA ILE A 151 -17.62 4.42 14.65
C ILE A 151 -18.27 3.64 15.79
N TYR A 152 -19.34 4.17 16.37
CA TYR A 152 -20.12 3.46 17.38
C TYR A 152 -21.37 2.83 16.73
N HIS A 153 -21.56 1.53 16.93
CA HIS A 153 -22.71 0.76 16.47
C HIS A 153 -23.69 0.55 17.64
N PRO A 154 -24.76 1.36 17.77
CA PRO A 154 -25.64 1.29 18.95
C PRO A 154 -26.37 -0.05 19.07
N GLU A 155 -26.76 -0.63 17.93
CA GLU A 155 -27.48 -1.91 17.85
C GLU A 155 -26.66 -3.09 18.38
N TYR A 156 -25.34 -3.02 18.23
CA TYR A 156 -24.39 -4.06 18.66
C TYR A 156 -23.61 -3.66 19.92
N GLN A 157 -23.86 -2.46 20.45
CA GLN A 157 -23.09 -1.84 21.52
C GLN A 157 -21.57 -1.89 21.30
N HIS A 158 -21.14 -1.78 20.03
CA HIS A 158 -19.76 -2.01 19.62
C HIS A 158 -19.09 -0.72 19.16
N ALA A 159 -17.85 -0.49 19.60
CA ALA A 159 -17.02 0.59 19.11
C ALA A 159 -16.03 0.02 18.08
N GLN A 160 -16.25 0.34 16.81
CA GLN A 160 -15.37 0.00 15.71
C GLN A 160 -14.24 1.02 15.61
N LEU A 161 -13.00 0.58 15.55
CA LEU A 161 -11.84 1.42 15.24
C LEU A 161 -11.44 1.21 13.77
N VAL A 162 -11.77 2.15 12.89
CA VAL A 162 -11.57 2.01 11.44
C VAL A 162 -10.10 1.94 11.06
N TRP A 163 -9.29 2.80 11.68
CA TRP A 163 -7.86 2.82 11.47
C TRP A 163 -7.16 3.27 12.73
N LEU A 164 -5.94 2.76 12.92
CA LEU A 164 -5.03 3.21 13.96
C LEU A 164 -3.65 3.42 13.33
N LYS A 165 -3.08 4.60 13.53
CA LYS A 165 -1.70 4.91 13.11
C LYS A 165 -0.82 5.02 14.35
N VAL A 166 0.31 4.32 14.33
CA VAL A 166 1.34 4.37 15.37
C VAL A 166 2.69 4.62 14.74
N GLU A 167 3.51 5.44 15.40
CA GLU A 167 4.89 5.67 14.99
C GLU A 167 5.83 4.70 15.72
N CYS A 168 6.76 4.10 14.97
CA CYS A 168 7.79 3.26 15.54
C CYS A 168 8.73 4.10 16.40
N PRO A 169 8.97 3.75 17.68
CA PRO A 169 9.82 4.56 18.54
C PRO A 169 11.28 4.57 18.04
N HIS A 170 11.96 5.72 18.15
CA HIS A 170 13.33 5.91 17.64
C HIS A 170 14.38 4.95 18.23
N ASP A 171 14.13 4.43 19.43
CA ASP A 171 14.99 3.45 20.10
C ASP A 171 14.67 1.99 19.72
N GLY A 172 13.68 1.77 18.84
CA GLY A 172 13.22 0.45 18.41
C GLY A 172 12.62 -0.38 19.55
N SER A 173 12.25 0.24 20.68
CA SER A 173 11.74 -0.48 21.86
C SER A 173 10.34 -1.02 21.63
N VAL A 174 10.19 -2.35 21.70
CA VAL A 174 8.89 -3.03 21.58
C VAL A 174 7.90 -2.53 22.65
N LYS A 175 8.38 -2.29 23.88
CA LYS A 175 7.54 -1.77 24.97
C LYS A 175 7.04 -0.36 24.67
N ASN A 176 7.87 0.49 24.08
CA ASN A 176 7.47 1.85 23.70
C ASN A 176 6.46 1.80 22.55
N LEU A 177 6.65 0.92 21.56
CA LEU A 177 5.66 0.72 20.49
C LEU A 177 4.31 0.28 21.07
N CYS A 178 4.31 -0.67 22.00
CA CYS A 178 3.07 -1.12 22.64
C CYS A 178 2.39 0.01 23.44
N THR A 179 3.20 0.83 24.11
CA THR A 179 2.71 2.01 24.83
C THR A 179 2.09 3.02 23.87
N ASN A 180 2.72 3.27 22.72
CA ASN A 180 2.19 4.15 21.67
C ASN A 180 0.88 3.60 21.09
N PHE A 181 0.76 2.29 20.91
CA PHE A 181 -0.49 1.65 20.49
C PHE A 181 -1.62 1.93 21.47
N PHE A 182 -1.45 1.63 22.76
CA PHE A 182 -2.52 1.84 23.74
C PHE A 182 -2.90 3.32 23.86
N ARG A 183 -1.92 4.22 23.84
CA ARG A 183 -2.18 5.66 23.83
C ARG A 183 -3.01 6.07 22.62
N ALA A 184 -2.65 5.58 21.42
CA ALA A 184 -3.38 5.93 20.21
C ALA A 184 -4.82 5.40 20.21
N VAL A 185 -5.08 4.23 20.85
CA VAL A 185 -6.45 3.74 21.08
C VAL A 185 -7.19 4.62 22.08
N ASP A 186 -6.54 5.00 23.19
CA ASP A 186 -7.12 5.90 24.20
C ASP A 186 -7.49 7.26 23.62
N ASP A 187 -6.64 7.82 22.77
CA ASP A 187 -6.90 9.07 22.06
C ASP A 187 -8.08 8.94 21.07
N ALA A 188 -8.23 7.77 20.43
CA ALA A 188 -9.30 7.54 19.45
C ALA A 188 -10.67 7.24 20.10
N LEU A 189 -10.68 6.52 21.22
CA LEU A 189 -11.90 5.98 21.85
C LEU A 189 -12.25 6.62 23.19
N GLY A 190 -11.31 7.35 23.81
CA GLY A 190 -11.47 7.93 25.15
C GLY A 190 -11.38 6.88 26.26
N THR A 191 -10.61 5.82 26.03
CA THR A 191 -10.36 4.71 26.97
C THR A 191 -9.14 5.00 27.86
N ASP A 192 -8.74 4.02 28.68
CA ASP A 192 -7.56 4.12 29.57
C ASP A 192 -6.71 2.83 29.52
N TYR A 193 -6.53 2.28 28.33
CA TYR A 193 -5.76 1.06 28.09
C TYR A 193 -4.27 1.24 28.38
N GLN A 194 -3.72 2.44 28.13
CA GLN A 194 -2.34 2.73 28.45
C GLN A 194 -2.11 2.56 29.95
N ALA A 195 -2.94 3.18 30.80
CA ALA A 195 -2.79 3.00 32.24
C ALA A 195 -3.12 1.57 32.68
N LEU A 196 -4.08 0.89 32.03
CA LEU A 196 -4.47 -0.48 32.36
C LEU A 196 -3.34 -1.49 32.12
N TYR A 197 -2.70 -1.45 30.95
CA TYR A 197 -1.75 -2.49 30.51
C TYR A 197 -0.27 -2.10 30.64
N VAL A 198 0.06 -0.80 30.64
CA VAL A 198 1.44 -0.32 30.78
C VAL A 198 1.78 -0.16 32.26
N LYS A 199 2.15 -1.26 32.93
CA LYS A 199 2.65 -1.24 34.31
C LYS A 199 4.18 -1.31 34.34
N SER A 200 4.77 -0.93 35.48
CA SER A 200 6.22 -0.99 35.70
C SER A 200 6.79 -2.41 35.48
N ARG A 201 6.02 -3.44 35.85
CA ARG A 201 6.37 -4.86 35.70
C ARG A 201 5.91 -5.50 34.40
N SER A 202 5.14 -4.81 33.54
CA SER A 202 4.69 -5.39 32.27
C SER A 202 5.86 -5.66 31.34
N SER A 203 5.98 -6.91 30.88
CA SER A 203 6.91 -7.29 29.82
C SER A 203 6.34 -6.92 28.46
N ALA A 204 7.21 -6.75 27.46
CA ALA A 204 6.76 -6.51 26.09
C ALA A 204 5.84 -7.64 25.62
N GLU A 205 6.20 -8.90 25.90
CA GLU A 205 5.41 -10.08 25.52
C GLU A 205 3.99 -10.06 26.09
N SER A 206 3.81 -9.68 27.36
CA SER A 206 2.47 -9.55 27.97
C SER A 206 1.63 -8.48 27.26
N MET A 207 2.25 -7.33 26.95
CA MET A 207 1.57 -6.22 26.29
C MET A 207 1.16 -6.54 24.86
N LEU A 208 1.92 -7.39 24.14
CA LEU A 208 1.55 -7.82 22.79
C LEU A 208 0.25 -8.64 22.79
N GLY A 209 0.04 -9.50 23.80
CA GLY A 209 -1.22 -10.21 24.00
C GLY A 209 -2.38 -9.27 24.34
N ASP A 210 -2.12 -8.22 25.13
CA ASP A 210 -3.12 -7.20 25.44
C ASP A 210 -3.50 -6.35 24.21
N ILE A 211 -2.52 -6.01 23.34
CA ILE A 211 -2.80 -5.34 22.06
C ILE A 211 -3.71 -6.19 21.19
N ALA A 212 -3.44 -7.49 21.13
CA ALA A 212 -4.25 -8.41 20.36
C ALA A 212 -5.72 -8.41 20.82
N ARG A 213 -5.92 -8.45 22.14
CA ARG A 213 -7.24 -8.37 22.76
C ARG A 213 -7.94 -7.06 22.44
N VAL A 214 -7.26 -5.92 22.62
CA VAL A 214 -7.81 -4.60 22.30
C VAL A 214 -8.15 -4.49 20.80
N SER A 215 -7.32 -5.07 19.94
CA SER A 215 -7.54 -5.06 18.50
C SER A 215 -8.76 -5.87 18.07
N ALA A 216 -9.01 -7.00 18.73
CA ALA A 216 -10.22 -7.80 18.54
C ALA A 216 -11.46 -7.09 19.10
N LEU A 217 -11.37 -6.55 20.33
CA LEU A 217 -12.47 -5.91 21.05
C LEU A 217 -13.06 -4.71 20.32
N HIS A 218 -12.21 -3.93 19.64
CA HIS A 218 -12.65 -2.74 18.89
C HIS A 218 -12.67 -2.95 17.38
N SER A 219 -12.51 -4.20 16.92
CA SER A 219 -12.43 -4.54 15.49
C SER A 219 -11.54 -3.56 14.72
N VAL A 220 -10.24 -3.56 14.98
CA VAL A 220 -9.32 -2.60 14.33
C VAL A 220 -9.25 -2.85 12.82
N GLY A 221 -9.73 -1.93 11.99
CA GLY A 221 -9.83 -2.10 10.54
C GLY A 221 -8.48 -2.18 9.84
N VAL A 222 -7.56 -1.28 10.15
CA VAL A 222 -6.16 -1.32 9.69
C VAL A 222 -5.24 -0.73 10.74
N LEU A 223 -4.08 -1.37 10.95
CA LEU A 223 -3.00 -0.84 11.77
C LEU A 223 -1.88 -0.31 10.87
N VAL A 224 -1.65 0.99 10.89
CA VAL A 224 -0.58 1.65 10.16
C VAL A 224 0.61 1.88 11.09
N ILE A 225 1.79 1.45 10.66
CA ILE A 225 3.02 1.56 11.44
C ILE A 225 4.02 2.37 10.64
N ASP A 226 4.26 3.60 11.10
CA ASP A 226 5.14 4.57 10.46
C ASP A 226 6.58 4.45 10.97
N GLU A 227 7.54 4.92 10.16
CA GLU A 227 8.98 4.96 10.48
C GLU A 227 9.57 3.59 10.90
N ILE A 228 9.15 2.51 10.22
CA ILE A 228 9.47 1.13 10.60
C ILE A 228 10.98 0.79 10.56
N GLN A 229 11.79 1.59 9.85
CA GLN A 229 13.25 1.48 9.87
C GLN A 229 13.86 1.70 11.26
N HIS A 230 13.15 2.34 12.20
CA HIS A 230 13.63 2.49 13.57
C HIS A 230 13.76 1.14 14.32
N LEU A 231 13.17 0.06 13.81
CA LEU A 231 13.36 -1.27 14.38
C LEU A 231 14.78 -1.83 14.25
N GLU A 232 15.56 -1.38 13.27
CA GLU A 232 16.97 -1.77 13.13
C GLU A 232 17.80 -1.38 14.36
N LYS A 233 17.40 -0.29 15.03
CA LYS A 233 18.10 0.24 16.21
C LYS A 233 17.78 -0.55 17.49
N SER A 234 16.88 -1.53 17.41
CA SER A 234 16.51 -2.36 18.56
C SER A 234 17.69 -3.25 19.01
N ARG A 235 17.82 -3.44 20.33
CA ARG A 235 18.83 -4.34 20.90
C ARG A 235 18.62 -5.77 20.39
N SER A 236 19.69 -6.55 20.31
CA SER A 236 19.73 -7.91 19.72
C SER A 236 18.48 -8.75 20.06
N GLY A 237 17.72 -9.11 19.02
CA GLY A 237 16.50 -9.93 19.10
C GLY A 237 15.17 -9.18 19.20
N GLY A 238 15.16 -7.86 19.41
CA GLY A 238 13.95 -7.04 19.50
C GLY A 238 13.13 -7.00 18.20
N ALA A 239 13.80 -6.74 17.07
CA ALA A 239 13.17 -6.73 15.75
C ALA A 239 12.50 -8.07 15.41
N ALA A 240 13.16 -9.20 15.67
CA ALA A 240 12.60 -10.53 15.40
C ALA A 240 11.32 -10.80 16.22
N LYS A 241 11.31 -10.41 17.50
CA LYS A 241 10.11 -10.52 18.36
C LYS A 241 8.95 -9.69 17.82
N MET A 242 9.24 -8.48 17.36
CA MET A 242 8.20 -7.60 16.83
C MET A 242 7.65 -8.06 15.47
N LEU A 243 8.51 -8.59 14.60
CA LEU A 243 8.08 -9.20 13.35
C LEU A 243 7.12 -10.37 13.60
N ASN A 244 7.45 -11.24 14.56
CA ASN A 244 6.57 -12.33 14.98
C ASN A 244 5.21 -11.80 15.49
N PHE A 245 5.20 -10.67 16.19
CA PHE A 245 3.97 -10.03 16.61
C PHE A 245 3.10 -9.56 15.43
N PHE A 246 3.66 -8.89 14.43
CA PHE A 246 2.87 -8.45 13.27
C PHE A 246 2.31 -9.63 12.47
N VAL A 247 3.10 -10.70 12.33
CA VAL A 247 2.62 -11.98 11.77
C VAL A 247 1.45 -12.53 12.58
N THR A 248 1.51 -12.42 13.92
CA THR A 248 0.42 -12.88 14.79
C THR A 248 -0.85 -12.05 14.60
N LEU A 249 -0.73 -10.73 14.63
CA LEU A 249 -1.84 -9.80 14.50
C LEU A 249 -2.58 -10.00 13.16
N THR A 250 -1.84 -10.30 12.11
CA THR A 250 -2.38 -10.54 10.76
C THR A 250 -2.95 -11.95 10.59
N ASN A 251 -2.30 -12.99 11.13
CA ASN A 251 -2.75 -14.37 10.91
C ASN A 251 -3.86 -14.82 11.88
N VAL A 252 -3.80 -14.38 13.14
CA VAL A 252 -4.71 -14.82 14.22
C VAL A 252 -5.90 -13.89 14.34
N ILE A 253 -5.64 -12.59 14.45
CA ILE A 253 -6.67 -11.57 14.72
C ILE A 253 -7.26 -11.03 13.42
N LYS A 254 -6.63 -11.36 12.28
CA LYS A 254 -7.02 -10.90 10.95
C LYS A 254 -7.07 -9.38 10.84
N VAL A 255 -6.20 -8.69 11.59
CA VAL A 255 -6.04 -7.24 11.49
C VAL A 255 -4.99 -6.95 10.39
N PRO A 256 -5.37 -6.22 9.33
CA PRO A 256 -4.43 -5.77 8.31
C PRO A 256 -3.38 -4.81 8.87
N VAL A 257 -2.13 -4.95 8.42
CA VAL A 257 -1.01 -4.08 8.83
C VAL A 257 -0.36 -3.42 7.62
N LEU A 258 -0.28 -2.09 7.66
CA LEU A 258 0.37 -1.27 6.64
C LEU A 258 1.66 -0.68 7.22
N PHE A 259 2.80 -1.07 6.68
CA PHE A 259 4.10 -0.53 7.08
C PHE A 259 4.47 0.68 6.21
N ILE A 260 4.97 1.75 6.82
CA ILE A 260 5.57 2.88 6.11
C ILE A 260 7.04 2.96 6.54
N GLY A 261 7.94 3.07 5.56
CA GLY A 261 9.36 3.16 5.85
C GLY A 261 10.22 3.54 4.66
N THR A 262 11.52 3.58 4.91
CA THR A 262 12.55 3.72 3.88
C THR A 262 12.90 2.36 3.25
N PRO A 263 13.54 2.34 2.06
CA PRO A 263 13.99 1.10 1.42
C PRO A 263 14.84 0.21 2.32
N LYS A 264 15.67 0.81 3.18
CA LYS A 264 16.49 0.08 4.17
C LYS A 264 15.66 -0.85 5.07
N ALA A 265 14.45 -0.41 5.45
CA ALA A 265 13.56 -1.20 6.26
C ALA A 265 13.07 -2.50 5.59
N LEU A 266 13.16 -2.63 4.25
CA LEU A 266 12.81 -3.86 3.55
C LEU A 266 13.69 -5.04 3.96
N GLU A 267 14.95 -4.79 4.35
CA GLU A 267 15.89 -5.83 4.77
C GLU A 267 15.43 -6.53 6.06
N LEU A 268 14.79 -5.80 6.97
CA LEU A 268 14.20 -6.36 8.20
C LEU A 268 13.18 -7.47 7.92
N PHE A 269 12.49 -7.39 6.78
CA PHE A 269 11.41 -8.29 6.44
C PHE A 269 11.86 -9.52 5.62
N GLN A 270 13.07 -9.53 5.06
CA GLN A 270 13.52 -10.61 4.16
C GLN A 270 13.61 -12.02 4.80
N PRO A 271 14.01 -12.20 6.07
CA PRO A 271 14.11 -13.53 6.68
C PRO A 271 12.76 -14.08 7.17
N THR A 272 11.96 -13.25 7.84
CA THR A 272 10.76 -13.67 8.60
C THR A 272 9.46 -13.58 7.80
N MET A 273 9.41 -12.70 6.79
CA MET A 273 8.21 -12.46 5.96
C MET A 273 8.32 -13.10 4.56
N ARG A 274 9.13 -14.16 4.36
CA ARG A 274 9.11 -14.94 3.09
C ARG A 274 7.72 -15.51 2.76
N SER A 275 6.87 -15.68 3.78
CA SER A 275 5.46 -16.04 3.63
C SER A 275 4.57 -14.81 3.37
N ALA A 276 4.83 -13.67 4.02
CA ALA A 276 4.00 -12.47 3.83
C ALA A 276 4.29 -11.72 2.52
N ARG A 277 5.49 -11.82 1.93
CA ARG A 277 5.71 -11.36 0.53
C ARG A 277 4.90 -12.18 -0.48
N ARG A 278 4.62 -13.46 -0.21
CA ARG A 278 3.64 -14.26 -0.97
C ARG A 278 2.18 -13.94 -0.60
N ALA A 279 1.96 -13.37 0.59
CA ALA A 279 0.65 -12.93 1.09
C ALA A 279 0.40 -11.43 0.92
N ALA A 280 1.23 -10.69 0.17
CA ALA A 280 0.99 -9.28 -0.17
C ALA A 280 -0.21 -9.21 -1.13
N GLN A 281 -1.40 -9.51 -0.62
CA GLN A 281 -2.64 -9.55 -1.36
C GLN A 281 -2.99 -8.19 -1.97
N PHE A 282 -2.43 -7.11 -1.43
CA PHE A 282 -2.54 -5.76 -1.95
C PHE A 282 -1.21 -5.20 -2.50
N GLY A 283 -0.16 -6.02 -2.57
CA GLY A 283 1.17 -5.61 -3.04
C GLY A 283 1.96 -4.72 -2.07
N SER A 284 3.13 -4.27 -2.53
CA SER A 284 3.92 -3.18 -1.93
C SER A 284 3.90 -1.99 -2.87
N LEU A 285 3.71 -0.78 -2.33
CA LEU A 285 3.76 0.44 -3.10
C LEU A 285 5.12 1.11 -2.95
N ASP A 286 5.85 1.22 -4.06
CA ASP A 286 7.06 2.01 -4.12
C ASP A 286 6.69 3.48 -4.31
N TRP A 287 6.97 4.28 -3.29
CA TRP A 287 6.68 5.71 -3.23
C TRP A 287 7.89 6.51 -3.68
N GLU A 288 8.01 6.58 -5.01
CA GLU A 288 9.15 7.22 -5.67
C GLU A 288 9.03 8.75 -5.69
N ARG A 289 10.16 9.40 -5.96
CA ARG A 289 10.21 10.83 -6.30
C ARG A 289 9.51 11.06 -7.65
N PHE A 290 9.11 12.29 -7.92
CA PHE A 290 8.55 12.62 -9.23
C PHE A 290 9.54 12.30 -10.35
N ALA A 291 9.04 11.71 -11.43
CA ALA A 291 9.77 11.54 -12.68
C ALA A 291 9.40 12.65 -13.68
N ARG A 292 10.34 12.98 -14.57
CA ARG A 292 10.07 13.81 -15.75
C ARG A 292 9.47 12.97 -16.87
N ALA A 293 8.83 13.63 -17.83
CA ALA A 293 8.42 12.96 -19.05
C ALA A 293 9.62 12.40 -19.83
N GLU A 294 9.48 11.16 -20.32
CA GLU A 294 10.47 10.51 -21.18
C GLU A 294 10.45 11.06 -22.63
N ASN A 295 9.32 11.64 -23.05
CA ASN A 295 9.11 12.13 -24.42
C ASN A 295 8.99 13.66 -24.47
N GLU A 296 9.67 14.26 -25.45
CA GLU A 296 9.51 15.68 -25.77
C GLU A 296 8.07 15.95 -26.24
N GLY A 297 7.31 16.75 -25.47
CA GLY A 297 5.98 17.24 -25.86
C GLY A 297 4.80 16.81 -24.97
N ALA A 298 5.01 15.92 -23.98
CA ALA A 298 3.99 15.58 -22.98
C ALA A 298 4.44 15.97 -21.56
N ASP A 299 3.54 16.56 -20.76
CA ASP A 299 3.85 16.84 -19.34
C ASP A 299 3.89 15.54 -18.53
N GLY A 300 5.01 15.26 -17.87
CA GLY A 300 5.17 14.20 -16.90
C GLY A 300 4.56 14.57 -15.54
N GLU A 301 4.72 13.70 -14.54
CA GLU A 301 4.15 13.95 -13.22
C GLU A 301 4.80 15.17 -12.54
N TRP A 302 6.12 15.34 -12.69
CA TRP A 302 6.84 16.52 -12.20
C TRP A 302 6.31 17.83 -12.79
N GLU A 303 6.17 17.90 -14.11
CA GLU A 303 5.74 19.12 -14.80
C GLU A 303 4.34 19.54 -14.35
N ARG A 304 3.41 18.58 -14.21
CA ARG A 304 2.04 18.85 -13.76
C ARG A 304 2.00 19.31 -12.30
N PHE A 305 2.74 18.63 -11.42
CA PHE A 305 2.90 19.02 -10.02
C PHE A 305 3.43 20.44 -9.90
N PHE A 306 4.54 20.74 -10.59
CA PHE A 306 5.23 22.01 -10.47
C PHE A 306 4.40 23.15 -11.08
N LYS A 307 3.71 22.92 -12.20
CA LYS A 307 2.75 23.89 -12.77
C LYS A 307 1.65 24.28 -11.78
N ARG A 308 1.19 23.36 -10.92
CA ARG A 308 0.21 23.67 -9.87
C ARG A 308 0.85 24.41 -8.70
N LEU A 309 2.04 23.99 -8.26
CA LEU A 309 2.80 24.67 -7.21
C LEU A 309 3.11 26.13 -7.58
N TRP A 310 3.56 26.36 -8.81
CA TRP A 310 4.00 27.68 -9.29
C TRP A 310 2.88 28.74 -9.30
N LYS A 311 1.61 28.31 -9.37
CA LYS A 311 0.44 29.20 -9.29
C LYS A 311 0.27 29.81 -7.88
N LEU A 312 0.92 29.27 -6.86
CA LEU A 312 0.77 29.66 -5.46
C LEU A 312 1.78 30.77 -5.09
N GLN A 313 1.68 31.93 -5.75
CA GLN A 313 2.54 33.09 -5.51
C GLN A 313 1.83 34.20 -4.74
N TRP A 314 2.38 34.57 -3.58
CA TRP A 314 1.90 35.69 -2.75
C TRP A 314 2.49 37.04 -3.20
N PHE A 315 2.56 37.26 -4.50
CA PHE A 315 3.08 38.49 -5.09
C PHE A 315 1.94 39.32 -5.67
N GLU A 316 2.10 40.64 -5.65
CA GLU A 316 1.19 41.57 -6.34
C GLU A 316 1.15 41.26 -7.85
N HIS A 317 2.31 40.95 -8.43
CA HIS A 317 2.44 40.49 -9.81
C HIS A 317 3.16 39.13 -9.87
N ALA A 318 2.40 38.08 -10.19
CA ALA A 318 2.96 36.73 -10.28
C ALA A 318 3.98 36.61 -11.42
N THR A 319 5.11 35.97 -11.13
CA THR A 319 6.13 35.64 -12.13
C THR A 319 5.63 34.48 -13.00
N PRO A 320 5.55 34.61 -14.34
CA PRO A 320 5.11 33.53 -15.20
C PRO A 320 6.10 32.35 -15.16
N LEU A 321 5.58 31.14 -15.24
CA LEU A 321 6.42 29.93 -15.31
C LEU A 321 7.09 29.86 -16.69
N ASN A 322 8.38 29.54 -16.70
CA ASN A 322 9.13 29.22 -17.90
C ASN A 322 9.90 27.90 -17.72
N GLN A 323 10.39 27.34 -18.83
CA GLN A 323 11.09 26.06 -18.83
C GLN A 323 12.40 26.12 -18.03
N GLU A 324 13.13 27.23 -18.10
CA GLU A 324 14.39 27.40 -17.36
C GLU A 324 14.20 27.25 -15.85
N MET A 325 13.10 27.78 -15.31
CA MET A 325 12.76 27.68 -13.91
C MET A 325 12.31 26.26 -13.52
N MET A 326 11.55 25.59 -14.39
CA MET A 326 11.18 24.18 -14.23
C MET A 326 12.42 23.28 -14.15
N ASP A 327 13.42 23.55 -14.99
CA ASP A 327 14.71 22.85 -15.04
C ASP A 327 15.57 23.15 -13.82
N LEU A 328 15.61 24.41 -13.37
CA LEU A 328 16.34 24.81 -12.18
C LEU A 328 15.81 24.13 -10.92
N PHE A 329 14.49 24.11 -10.73
CA PHE A 329 13.88 23.42 -9.58
C PHE A 329 14.10 21.92 -9.66
N TRP A 330 14.03 21.32 -10.85
CA TRP A 330 14.39 19.92 -11.02
C TRP A 330 15.85 19.65 -10.63
N GLU A 331 16.79 20.50 -11.06
CA GLU A 331 18.21 20.36 -10.74
C GLU A 331 18.44 20.33 -9.22
N TYR A 332 17.79 21.24 -8.48
CA TYR A 332 17.99 21.43 -7.04
C TYR A 332 17.15 20.53 -6.14
N THR A 333 16.11 19.91 -6.67
CA THR A 333 15.16 19.11 -5.86
C THR A 333 15.14 17.65 -6.28
N GLN A 334 15.55 17.36 -7.51
CA GLN A 334 15.62 16.02 -8.08
C GLN A 334 14.29 15.26 -7.98
N GLY A 335 13.16 15.99 -8.07
CA GLY A 335 11.81 15.42 -8.02
C GLY A 335 11.27 15.18 -6.60
N ILE A 336 11.99 15.56 -5.54
CA ILE A 336 11.52 15.41 -4.16
C ILE A 336 10.54 16.55 -3.85
N ALA A 337 9.26 16.18 -3.72
CA ALA A 337 8.15 17.13 -3.54
C ALA A 337 8.35 18.09 -2.36
N HIS A 338 8.77 17.58 -1.19
CA HIS A 338 8.95 18.40 0.00
C HIS A 338 10.06 19.46 -0.18
N ILE A 339 11.16 19.09 -0.83
CA ILE A 339 12.28 20.01 -1.09
C ILE A 339 11.84 21.07 -2.10
N ALA A 340 11.07 20.70 -3.13
CA ALA A 340 10.53 21.65 -4.11
C ALA A 340 9.59 22.67 -3.48
N VAL A 341 8.66 22.22 -2.64
CA VAL A 341 7.73 23.08 -1.90
C VAL A 341 8.49 23.99 -0.94
N ALA A 342 9.47 23.47 -0.19
CA ALA A 342 10.29 24.25 0.73
C ALA A 342 11.12 25.31 0.00
N LEU A 343 11.84 24.94 -1.06
CA LEU A 343 12.63 25.88 -1.88
C LEU A 343 11.75 26.99 -2.46
N PHE A 344 10.54 26.65 -2.94
CA PHE A 344 9.60 27.62 -3.47
C PHE A 344 9.11 28.60 -2.39
N TYR A 345 8.69 28.09 -1.23
CA TYR A 345 8.30 28.91 -0.09
C TYR A 345 9.44 29.85 0.36
N LEU A 346 10.65 29.33 0.57
CA LEU A 346 11.80 30.12 1.01
C LEU A 346 12.18 31.20 -0.02
N SER A 347 12.10 30.87 -1.32
CA SER A 347 12.32 31.84 -2.40
C SER A 347 11.32 32.97 -2.34
N GLN A 348 10.02 32.69 -2.18
CA GLN A 348 8.99 33.72 -2.04
C GLN A 348 9.20 34.58 -0.79
N ALA A 349 9.49 33.94 0.35
CA ALA A 349 9.69 34.62 1.61
C ALA A 349 10.87 35.61 1.54
N ARG A 350 11.95 35.22 0.85
CA ARG A 350 13.11 36.08 0.63
C ARG A 350 12.83 37.21 -0.37
N ALA A 351 12.09 36.94 -1.44
CA ALA A 351 11.67 37.95 -2.42
C ALA A 351 10.87 39.07 -1.74
N ILE A 352 9.89 38.70 -0.92
CA ILE A 352 9.04 39.62 -0.15
C ILE A 352 9.85 40.39 0.89
N ALA A 353 10.74 39.73 1.63
CA ALA A 353 11.60 40.42 2.60
C ALA A 353 12.53 41.45 1.93
N ALA A 354 13.00 41.16 0.72
CA ALA A 354 13.83 42.07 -0.08
C ALA A 354 13.03 43.14 -0.83
N SER A 355 11.69 43.18 -0.70
CA SER A 355 10.80 44.06 -1.47
C SER A 355 10.99 43.94 -3.00
N ARG A 356 11.43 42.76 -3.47
CA ARG A 356 11.57 42.40 -4.89
C ARG A 356 10.78 41.13 -5.12
N GLU A 357 9.50 41.27 -5.41
CA GLU A 357 8.53 40.17 -5.54
C GLU A 357 8.65 39.42 -6.88
N VAL A 358 9.85 38.96 -7.20
CA VAL A 358 10.16 38.22 -8.43
C VAL A 358 10.99 36.99 -8.07
N VAL A 359 10.53 35.81 -8.52
CA VAL A 359 11.30 34.57 -8.38
C VAL A 359 12.08 34.35 -9.67
N ASP A 360 13.33 34.80 -9.66
CA ASP A 360 14.28 34.57 -10.75
C ASP A 360 15.36 33.55 -10.37
N ARG A 361 16.16 33.15 -11.37
CA ARG A 361 17.23 32.16 -11.22
C ARG A 361 18.23 32.56 -10.13
N SER A 362 18.59 33.84 -10.05
CA SER A 362 19.59 34.32 -9.10
C SER A 362 19.11 34.16 -7.65
N LEU A 363 17.83 34.46 -7.40
CA LEU A 363 17.22 34.31 -6.09
C LEU A 363 17.15 32.83 -5.68
N VAL A 364 16.61 31.98 -6.57
CA VAL A 364 16.43 30.55 -6.28
C VAL A 364 17.77 29.87 -6.02
N THR A 365 18.79 30.14 -6.86
CA THR A 365 20.15 29.63 -6.62
C THR A 365 20.70 30.11 -5.29
N LYS A 366 20.53 31.39 -4.93
CA LYS A 366 21.02 31.92 -3.64
C LYS A 366 20.35 31.24 -2.45
N VAL A 367 19.03 31.06 -2.50
CA VAL A 367 18.25 30.37 -1.45
C VAL A 367 18.68 28.92 -1.31
N TYR A 368 18.80 28.21 -2.44
CA TYR A 368 19.28 26.82 -2.42
C TYR A 368 20.68 26.73 -1.80
N GLN A 369 21.60 27.63 -2.18
CA GLN A 369 22.98 27.61 -1.69
C GLN A 369 23.10 27.92 -0.19
N GLU A 370 22.29 28.85 0.31
CA GLU A 370 22.42 29.33 1.70
C GLU A 370 21.52 28.56 2.68
N GLU A 371 20.26 28.29 2.31
CA GLU A 371 19.26 27.74 3.24
C GLU A 371 19.12 26.21 3.13
N LEU A 372 19.50 25.61 1.99
CA LEU A 372 19.42 24.17 1.75
C LEU A 372 20.80 23.50 1.66
N ALA A 373 21.86 24.16 2.13
CA ALA A 373 23.24 23.65 2.07
C ALA A 373 23.41 22.21 2.62
N MET A 374 22.69 21.88 3.69
CA MET A 374 22.79 20.57 4.35
C MET A 374 22.35 19.40 3.45
N ILE A 375 21.45 19.62 2.49
CA ILE A 375 20.92 18.57 1.61
C ILE A 375 21.65 18.48 0.26
N HIS A 376 22.56 19.41 -0.06
CA HIS A 376 23.28 19.41 -1.34
C HIS A 376 23.98 18.09 -1.66
N PRO A 377 24.68 17.43 -0.70
CA PRO A 377 25.35 16.16 -1.01
C PRO A 377 24.36 15.07 -1.45
N MET A 378 23.16 15.05 -0.85
CA MET A 378 22.09 14.10 -1.17
C MET A 378 21.52 14.38 -2.57
N ILE A 379 21.23 15.65 -2.88
CA ILE A 379 20.75 16.08 -4.20
C ILE A 379 21.80 15.77 -5.28
N ALA A 380 23.08 16.02 -4.99
CA ALA A 380 24.18 15.71 -5.89
C ALA A 380 24.27 14.20 -6.16
N ALA A 381 24.14 13.36 -5.12
CA ALA A 381 24.14 11.91 -5.27
C ALA A 381 23.00 11.44 -6.20
N LEU A 382 21.77 11.91 -5.98
CA LEU A 382 20.62 11.61 -6.84
C LEU A 382 20.84 12.05 -8.29
N ARG A 383 21.42 13.23 -8.50
CA ARG A 383 21.72 13.75 -9.83
C ARG A 383 22.78 12.92 -10.56
N THR A 384 23.75 12.35 -9.84
CA THR A 384 24.75 11.47 -10.46
C THR A 384 24.18 10.14 -10.90
N GLY A 385 23.04 9.71 -10.34
CA GLY A 385 22.41 8.43 -10.62
C GLY A 385 23.25 7.20 -10.24
N ARG A 386 24.39 7.39 -9.56
CA ARG A 386 25.28 6.29 -9.18
C ARG A 386 24.76 5.63 -7.91
N GLU A 387 24.40 4.35 -8.03
CA GLU A 387 23.93 3.55 -6.90
C GLU A 387 24.85 3.63 -5.68
N ALA A 388 26.17 3.52 -5.88
CA ALA A 388 27.15 3.57 -4.80
C ALA A 388 27.23 4.90 -4.04
N THR A 389 26.82 6.03 -4.63
CA THR A 389 26.76 7.33 -3.93
C THR A 389 25.41 7.56 -3.28
N ILE A 390 24.34 7.02 -3.88
CA ILE A 390 22.98 7.09 -3.35
C ILE A 390 22.85 6.26 -2.07
N LEU A 391 23.36 5.02 -2.08
CA LEU A 391 23.34 4.10 -0.93
C LEU A 391 24.16 4.57 0.28
N GLN A 392 24.97 5.63 0.14
CA GLN A 392 25.66 6.24 1.30
C GLN A 392 24.71 7.01 2.22
N TYR A 393 23.51 7.33 1.74
CA TYR A 393 22.51 8.08 2.48
C TYR A 393 21.30 7.18 2.75
N ASP A 394 21.04 6.90 4.03
CA ASP A 394 19.96 6.02 4.50
C ASP A 394 18.55 6.44 4.02
N ASP A 395 18.38 7.72 3.71
CA ASP A 395 17.10 8.33 3.33
C ASP A 395 16.87 8.40 1.81
N LEU A 396 17.83 7.95 0.99
CA LEU A 396 17.73 7.96 -0.48
C LEU A 396 17.47 6.57 -1.04
N ASP A 397 16.84 6.53 -2.22
CA ASP A 397 16.55 5.32 -2.99
C ASP A 397 17.19 5.40 -4.37
N VAL A 398 17.57 4.24 -4.91
CA VAL A 398 18.22 4.10 -6.20
C VAL A 398 17.14 4.16 -7.30
N PRO A 399 17.26 5.05 -8.30
CA PRO A 399 16.31 5.10 -9.40
C PRO A 399 16.23 3.75 -10.13
N ARG A 400 15.06 3.10 -10.11
CA ARG A 400 14.87 1.74 -10.64
C ARG A 400 14.82 1.63 -12.16
N GLU A 401 14.97 2.74 -12.89
CA GLU A 401 15.10 2.72 -14.36
C GLU A 401 16.27 1.84 -14.83
N SER A 402 17.33 1.71 -14.02
CA SER A 402 18.45 0.78 -14.29
C SER A 402 18.11 -0.70 -14.03
N ILE A 403 17.04 -1.01 -13.30
CA ILE A 403 16.63 -2.38 -12.91
C ILE A 403 15.44 -2.90 -13.75
N ARG A 404 14.67 -1.99 -14.39
CA ARG A 404 13.52 -2.35 -15.25
C ARG A 404 13.86 -3.14 -16.52
N ALA A 405 15.13 -3.30 -16.88
CA ALA A 405 15.53 -4.16 -18.01
C ALA A 405 15.18 -5.66 -17.83
N GLN A 406 14.67 -6.09 -16.66
CA GLN A 406 14.38 -7.50 -16.38
C GLN A 406 12.97 -7.82 -15.85
N SER A 407 12.04 -6.86 -15.79
CA SER A 407 10.65 -7.15 -15.39
C SER A 407 9.64 -6.41 -16.27
N SER A 408 9.08 -7.14 -17.21
CA SER A 408 8.02 -6.72 -18.12
C SER A 408 6.70 -6.54 -17.36
N LEU A 409 6.39 -5.31 -16.96
CA LEU A 409 5.03 -4.87 -16.67
C LEU A 409 4.68 -3.78 -17.68
N GLN A 410 3.61 -3.99 -18.44
CA GLN A 410 3.17 -3.07 -19.48
C GLN A 410 2.69 -1.73 -18.88
N PRO A 411 2.95 -0.60 -19.54
CA PRO A 411 2.53 0.71 -19.07
C PRO A 411 1.02 0.91 -19.24
N VAL A 412 0.35 1.33 -18.18
CA VAL A 412 -1.05 1.80 -18.19
C VAL A 412 -1.11 3.25 -18.69
N ALA A 413 -2.11 3.55 -19.51
CA ALA A 413 -2.26 4.79 -20.28
C ALA A 413 -2.08 6.11 -19.48
N PRO A 414 -1.63 7.21 -20.14
CA PRO A 414 -1.45 8.51 -19.52
C PRO A 414 -2.75 9.16 -19.03
N LEU A 415 -2.66 9.88 -17.91
CA LEU A 415 -3.74 10.70 -17.37
C LEU A 415 -3.99 11.91 -18.29
N GLU A 416 -5.18 12.04 -18.88
CA GLU A 416 -5.63 13.27 -19.54
C GLU A 416 -5.88 14.39 -18.51
N SER A 417 -5.64 15.63 -18.93
CA SER A 417 -5.73 16.85 -18.13
C SER A 417 -7.13 17.10 -17.58
N PHE A 418 -7.22 17.47 -16.30
CA PHE A 418 -8.45 17.76 -15.54
C PHE A 418 -9.21 19.04 -15.92
N ASP A 419 -9.01 19.57 -17.13
CA ASP A 419 -9.71 20.76 -17.62
C ASP A 419 -10.33 20.44 -18.98
N GLN A 420 -11.60 19.99 -19.00
CA GLN A 420 -12.64 20.44 -19.95
C GLN A 420 -13.97 19.67 -19.83
N GLU A 421 -15.01 20.41 -20.18
CA GLU A 421 -16.42 20.08 -20.18
C GLU A 421 -16.77 18.86 -21.04
N ARG A 422 -17.86 18.19 -20.67
CA ARG A 422 -18.53 17.13 -21.43
C ARG A 422 -18.57 17.45 -22.93
N GLN A 423 -17.89 16.64 -23.75
CA GLN A 423 -18.19 16.47 -25.17
C GLN A 423 -18.21 14.97 -25.54
N THR A 424 -19.44 14.47 -25.65
CA THR A 424 -19.96 13.48 -26.61
C THR A 424 -19.04 12.37 -27.17
N ALA A 425 -19.39 11.14 -26.80
CA ALA A 425 -19.44 9.90 -27.59
C ALA A 425 -18.55 9.83 -28.85
N SER A 426 -17.50 9.01 -28.78
CA SER A 426 -16.83 8.47 -29.96
C SER A 426 -17.51 7.17 -30.40
N ASN A 427 -17.93 7.14 -31.67
CA ASN A 427 -18.51 6.01 -32.37
C ASN A 427 -17.48 4.89 -32.59
N GLY A 428 -17.27 4.03 -31.60
CA GLY A 428 -16.70 2.69 -31.81
C GLY A 428 -17.83 1.68 -32.03
N SER A 429 -17.66 0.72 -32.95
CA SER A 429 -18.65 -0.36 -33.08
C SER A 429 -18.67 -1.17 -31.77
N LYS A 430 -19.83 -1.73 -31.39
CA LYS A 430 -19.93 -2.62 -30.20
C LYS A 430 -18.88 -3.75 -30.26
N GLN A 431 -18.51 -4.20 -31.46
CA GLN A 431 -17.53 -5.24 -31.69
C GLN A 431 -16.10 -4.80 -31.31
N ASP A 432 -15.67 -3.61 -31.70
CA ASP A 432 -14.32 -3.10 -31.38
C ASP A 432 -14.14 -2.91 -29.86
N SER A 433 -15.20 -2.47 -29.20
CA SER A 433 -15.23 -2.32 -27.74
C SER A 433 -15.13 -3.67 -27.03
N LEU A 434 -15.82 -4.69 -27.56
CA LEU A 434 -15.79 -6.05 -27.02
C LEU A 434 -14.41 -6.70 -27.21
N ILE A 435 -13.81 -6.57 -28.40
CA ILE A 435 -12.47 -7.10 -28.69
C ILE A 435 -11.43 -6.51 -27.73
N THR A 436 -11.48 -5.20 -27.49
CA THR A 436 -10.56 -4.52 -26.58
C THR A 436 -10.66 -5.07 -25.15
N ILE A 437 -11.88 -5.34 -24.67
CA ILE A 437 -12.13 -5.90 -23.34
C ILE A 437 -11.62 -7.35 -23.26
N LEU A 438 -11.84 -8.17 -24.30
CA LEU A 438 -11.41 -9.57 -24.33
C LEU A 438 -9.88 -9.70 -24.32
N VAL A 439 -9.16 -8.83 -25.05
CA VAL A 439 -7.69 -8.78 -25.03
C VAL A 439 -7.19 -8.36 -23.64
N GLN A 440 -7.84 -7.38 -23.01
CA GLN A 440 -7.50 -6.97 -21.63
C GLN A 440 -7.74 -8.09 -20.60
N MET A 441 -8.68 -9.00 -20.87
CA MET A 441 -8.95 -10.18 -20.04
C MET A 441 -7.98 -11.35 -20.31
N GLY A 442 -6.99 -11.18 -21.19
CA GLY A 442 -5.96 -12.17 -21.46
C GLY A 442 -6.32 -13.19 -22.55
N ILE A 443 -7.39 -12.97 -23.31
CA ILE A 443 -7.65 -13.71 -24.55
C ILE A 443 -6.70 -13.18 -25.63
N GLY A 444 -5.96 -14.07 -26.27
CA GLY A 444 -4.98 -13.71 -27.29
C GLY A 444 -5.58 -12.83 -28.39
N GLU A 445 -4.83 -11.82 -28.84
CA GLU A 445 -5.24 -10.89 -29.90
C GLU A 445 -5.61 -11.58 -31.22
N ASP A 446 -5.09 -12.79 -31.44
CA ASP A 446 -5.37 -13.66 -32.57
C ASP A 446 -6.76 -14.32 -32.51
N ILE A 447 -7.33 -14.49 -31.32
CA ILE A 447 -8.59 -15.21 -31.09
C ILE A 447 -9.73 -14.25 -30.69
N ALA A 448 -9.41 -13.13 -30.05
CA ALA A 448 -10.39 -12.16 -29.54
C ALA A 448 -11.39 -11.63 -30.59
N PRO A 449 -11.02 -11.33 -31.86
CA PRO A 449 -11.97 -10.90 -32.89
C PRO A 449 -13.03 -11.96 -33.23
N ALA A 450 -12.61 -13.23 -33.35
CA ALA A 450 -13.50 -14.33 -33.68
C ALA A 450 -14.48 -14.64 -32.54
N VAL A 451 -14.00 -14.57 -31.29
CA VAL A 451 -14.83 -14.78 -30.10
C VAL A 451 -15.83 -13.63 -29.91
N ALA A 452 -15.42 -12.38 -30.17
CA ALA A 452 -16.31 -11.23 -30.12
C ALA A 452 -17.42 -11.31 -31.18
N GLU A 453 -17.08 -11.71 -32.41
CA GLU A 453 -18.04 -11.90 -33.49
C GLU A 453 -19.04 -13.02 -33.18
N GLN A 454 -18.56 -14.15 -32.64
CA GLN A 454 -19.42 -15.26 -32.23
C GLN A 454 -20.39 -14.86 -31.12
N ALA A 455 -19.92 -14.15 -30.09
CA ALA A 455 -20.78 -13.70 -28.99
C ALA A 455 -21.87 -12.72 -29.46
N LEU A 456 -21.52 -11.80 -30.36
CA LEU A 456 -22.47 -10.87 -30.97
C LEU A 456 -23.46 -11.56 -31.92
N ALA A 457 -23.05 -12.63 -32.61
CA ALA A 457 -23.95 -13.43 -33.45
C ALA A 457 -24.94 -14.26 -32.60
N GLU A 458 -24.50 -14.77 -31.45
CA GLU A 458 -25.34 -15.55 -30.54
C GLU A 458 -26.30 -14.66 -29.73
N ARG A 459 -25.87 -13.44 -29.36
CA ARG A 459 -26.68 -12.49 -28.57
C ARG A 459 -26.52 -11.03 -29.05
N PRO A 460 -27.13 -10.65 -30.17
CA PRO A 460 -26.92 -9.34 -30.80
C PRO A 460 -27.45 -8.13 -30.01
N ASP A 461 -28.44 -8.34 -29.14
CA ASP A 461 -29.10 -7.27 -28.39
C ASP A 461 -28.51 -7.04 -26.98
N ASP A 462 -27.60 -7.90 -26.52
CA ASP A 462 -27.01 -7.82 -25.19
C ASP A 462 -26.03 -6.62 -25.08
N ASP A 463 -25.82 -6.17 -23.83
CA ASP A 463 -24.80 -5.17 -23.51
C ASP A 463 -23.40 -5.80 -23.41
N LEU A 464 -22.37 -4.96 -23.41
CA LEU A 464 -20.97 -5.42 -23.44
C LEU A 464 -20.62 -6.29 -22.23
N PHE A 465 -21.19 -6.03 -21.06
CA PHE A 465 -20.93 -6.80 -19.84
C PHE A 465 -21.61 -8.17 -19.89
N ALA A 466 -22.84 -8.24 -20.39
CA ALA A 466 -23.57 -9.50 -20.60
C ALA A 466 -22.88 -10.38 -21.64
N LEU A 467 -22.33 -9.80 -22.71
CA LEU A 467 -21.55 -10.51 -23.73
C LEU A 467 -20.24 -11.08 -23.16
N VAL A 468 -19.52 -10.30 -22.37
CA VAL A 468 -18.29 -10.78 -21.68
C VAL A 468 -18.61 -11.90 -20.69
N ALA A 469 -19.70 -11.80 -19.94
CA ALA A 469 -20.14 -12.86 -19.04
C ALA A 469 -20.51 -14.15 -19.79
N HIS A 470 -21.19 -14.03 -20.95
CA HIS A 470 -21.52 -15.18 -21.81
C HIS A 470 -20.27 -15.86 -22.36
N ILE A 471 -19.26 -15.10 -22.78
CA ILE A 471 -17.97 -15.63 -23.23
C ILE A 471 -17.23 -16.36 -22.11
N ASN A 472 -17.30 -15.86 -20.87
CA ASN A 472 -16.68 -16.50 -19.72
C ASN A 472 -17.40 -17.81 -19.33
N ASP A 473 -18.74 -17.85 -19.43
CA ASP A 473 -19.55 -19.07 -19.22
C ASP A 473 -19.31 -20.13 -20.31
N LEU A 474 -19.03 -19.70 -21.55
CA LEU A 474 -18.60 -20.58 -22.65
C LEU A 474 -17.22 -21.21 -22.41
N GLY A 475 -16.32 -20.51 -21.70
CA GLY A 475 -15.00 -21.04 -21.29
C GLY A 475 -15.10 -22.05 -20.13
N GLU A 476 -16.09 -21.92 -19.26
CA GLU A 476 -16.34 -22.85 -18.15
C GLU A 476 -17.21 -24.06 -18.55
N ARG A 477 -17.97 -23.97 -19.63
CA ARG A 477 -18.67 -25.13 -20.21
C ARG A 477 -17.71 -26.02 -20.97
N ALA A 478 -17.32 -27.11 -20.31
CA ALA A 478 -16.70 -28.27 -20.95
C ALA A 478 -17.44 -28.64 -22.26
N PRO A 479 -16.73 -29.03 -23.34
CA PRO A 479 -17.34 -29.29 -24.63
C PRO A 479 -18.43 -30.36 -24.53
N ALA A 480 -19.57 -30.06 -25.16
CA ALA A 480 -20.71 -30.95 -25.27
C ALA A 480 -20.30 -32.32 -25.85
N ALA A 481 -20.81 -33.38 -25.23
CA ALA A 481 -20.53 -34.77 -25.56
C ALA A 481 -20.72 -35.08 -27.06
N SER A 482 -19.65 -35.54 -27.71
CA SER A 482 -19.72 -36.16 -29.04
C SER A 482 -20.45 -37.52 -29.00
N PRO A 483 -21.16 -37.90 -30.09
CA PRO A 483 -21.95 -39.14 -30.17
C PRO A 483 -21.06 -40.39 -30.16
N PRO A 484 -21.61 -41.57 -29.79
CA PRO A 484 -20.79 -42.72 -29.44
C PRO A 484 -20.13 -43.30 -30.70
N LYS A 485 -18.80 -43.26 -30.75
CA LYS A 485 -18.02 -44.10 -31.65
C LYS A 485 -17.42 -45.25 -30.87
N ASN A 486 -17.98 -46.43 -31.10
CA ASN A 486 -17.41 -47.72 -30.75
C ASN A 486 -15.94 -47.78 -31.16
N HIS A 487 -15.03 -47.80 -30.20
CA HIS A 487 -13.81 -48.62 -30.24
C HIS A 487 -13.27 -48.76 -28.82
N SER A 488 -13.32 -49.98 -28.30
CA SER A 488 -12.67 -50.35 -27.05
C SER A 488 -11.15 -50.19 -27.18
N ARG A 489 -10.56 -49.28 -26.40
CA ARG A 489 -9.16 -49.37 -26.00
C ARG A 489 -9.06 -49.04 -24.53
N THR A 490 -8.86 -50.09 -23.74
CA THR A 490 -8.46 -50.05 -22.33
C THR A 490 -7.20 -49.18 -22.23
N LYS A 491 -7.27 -48.10 -21.45
CA LYS A 491 -6.14 -47.21 -21.18
C LYS A 491 -5.40 -47.82 -19.99
N GLU A 492 -4.31 -48.54 -20.23
CA GLU A 492 -3.39 -48.96 -19.16
C GLU A 492 -2.69 -47.72 -18.60
N GLU A 493 -2.73 -47.55 -17.28
CA GLU A 493 -1.91 -46.57 -16.59
C GLU A 493 -0.43 -46.95 -16.77
N PRO A 494 0.47 -45.99 -17.09
CA PRO A 494 1.89 -46.30 -17.21
C PRO A 494 2.44 -46.72 -15.84
N ALA A 495 2.87 -47.98 -15.73
CA ALA A 495 3.50 -48.49 -14.52
C ALA A 495 4.85 -47.78 -14.28
N PRO A 496 5.16 -47.42 -13.02
CA PRO A 496 6.42 -46.77 -12.69
C PRO A 496 7.62 -47.69 -12.98
N VAL A 497 8.62 -47.16 -13.68
CA VAL A 497 9.91 -47.84 -13.92
C VAL A 497 10.84 -47.50 -12.76
N TYR A 498 11.24 -48.52 -11.99
CA TYR A 498 12.20 -48.39 -10.90
C TYR A 498 13.59 -48.82 -11.37
N LEU A 499 14.61 -48.08 -10.95
CA LEU A 499 16.01 -48.43 -11.18
C LEU A 499 16.48 -49.50 -10.18
N GLU A 500 17.54 -50.24 -10.49
CA GLU A 500 18.21 -51.08 -9.48
C GLU A 500 18.65 -50.19 -8.31
N ASP A 501 18.33 -50.62 -7.09
CA ASP A 501 18.52 -49.90 -5.83
C ASP A 501 17.69 -48.60 -5.61
N ASP A 502 16.52 -48.50 -6.24
CA ASP A 502 15.59 -47.39 -5.97
C ASP A 502 15.04 -47.42 -4.53
N LEU A 503 15.35 -46.37 -3.76
CA LEU A 503 14.95 -46.21 -2.37
C LEU A 503 13.42 -46.26 -2.17
N ARG A 504 12.63 -45.95 -3.21
CA ARG A 504 11.15 -46.00 -3.16
C ARG A 504 10.61 -47.43 -3.09
N VAL A 505 11.38 -48.42 -3.57
CA VAL A 505 11.04 -49.86 -3.51
C VAL A 505 11.65 -50.52 -2.28
N ILE A 506 12.73 -49.95 -1.74
CA ILE A 506 13.45 -50.47 -0.58
C ILE A 506 12.74 -50.16 0.75
N ARG A 507 11.89 -49.12 0.76
CA ARG A 507 11.10 -48.74 1.93
C ARG A 507 9.90 -49.67 2.10
N ASP A 508 9.98 -50.52 3.11
CA ASP A 508 8.88 -51.35 3.60
C ASP A 508 8.04 -50.57 4.62
N ASP A 509 6.76 -50.94 4.78
CA ASP A 509 5.85 -50.32 5.75
C ASP A 509 6.29 -50.56 7.20
N ASP A 510 7.10 -51.58 7.45
CA ASP A 510 7.77 -51.80 8.74
C ASP A 510 9.09 -50.99 8.84
N PRO A 511 9.16 -49.99 9.74
CA PRO A 511 10.34 -49.12 9.89
C PRO A 511 11.63 -49.89 10.26
N LYS A 512 11.51 -51.01 11.00
CA LYS A 512 12.68 -51.78 11.42
C LYS A 512 13.29 -52.59 10.28
N LYS A 513 12.45 -53.12 9.39
CA LYS A 513 12.91 -53.85 8.19
C LYS A 513 13.51 -52.88 7.17
N SER A 514 12.89 -51.73 6.98
CA SER A 514 13.43 -50.64 6.16
C SER A 514 14.84 -50.24 6.59
N TYR A 515 15.05 -50.04 7.90
CA TYR A 515 16.36 -49.69 8.45
C TYR A 515 17.42 -50.78 8.20
N GLN A 516 17.07 -52.06 8.42
CA GLN A 516 18.01 -53.17 8.17
C GLN A 516 18.37 -53.31 6.68
N SER A 517 17.40 -53.19 5.78
CA SER A 517 17.60 -53.29 4.34
C SER A 517 18.53 -52.18 3.81
N LEU A 518 18.34 -50.95 4.30
CA LEU A 518 19.20 -49.80 3.99
C LEU A 518 20.61 -49.94 4.58
N LYS A 519 20.74 -50.56 5.77
CA LYS A 519 22.05 -50.84 6.40
C LYS A 519 22.82 -51.91 5.61
N THR A 520 22.17 -53.00 5.18
CA THR A 520 22.82 -54.07 4.40
C THR A 520 23.32 -53.59 3.03
N ARG A 521 22.65 -52.60 2.43
CA ARG A 521 23.05 -52.00 1.15
C ARG A 521 24.03 -50.83 1.28
N GLY A 522 24.55 -50.57 2.48
CA GLY A 522 25.59 -49.55 2.71
C GLY A 522 25.09 -48.10 2.66
N VAL A 523 23.78 -47.88 2.61
CA VAL A 523 23.17 -46.53 2.63
C VAL A 523 23.20 -45.94 4.04
N VAL A 524 23.18 -46.79 5.07
CA VAL A 524 23.34 -46.40 6.48
C VAL A 524 24.72 -46.84 6.96
N ILE A 525 25.54 -45.87 7.37
CA ILE A 525 26.90 -46.10 7.88
C ILE A 525 26.92 -45.83 9.38
N GLU A 526 27.48 -46.75 10.16
CA GLU A 526 27.73 -46.53 11.59
C GLU A 526 29.05 -45.77 11.76
N ILE A 527 28.93 -44.50 12.15
CA ILE A 527 30.08 -43.61 12.35
C ILE A 527 31.04 -44.14 13.42
N SER A 528 30.55 -44.91 14.39
CA SER A 528 31.38 -45.57 15.42
C SER A 528 32.34 -46.62 14.87
N SER A 529 32.17 -47.06 13.64
CA SER A 529 33.10 -47.98 12.96
C SER A 529 34.30 -47.26 12.33
N TYR A 530 34.25 -45.92 12.28
CA TYR A 530 35.24 -45.02 11.69
C TYR A 530 35.84 -44.02 12.70
N LEU A 531 35.43 -44.15 13.97
CA LEU A 531 36.01 -43.49 15.14
C LEU A 531 36.83 -44.52 15.93
#